data_AF-A0A2V8K4I4-F1
#
_entry.id   AF-A0A2V8K4I4-F1
#
_cell.length_a   1.000
_cell.length_b   1.000
_cell.length_c   1.000
_cell.angle_alpha   90.00
_cell.angle_beta   90.00
_cell.angle_gamma   90.00
#
_symmetry.space_group_name_H-M   'P 1'
#
loop_
_entity.id
_entity.type
_entity.pdbx_description
1 polymer ?
#
loop_
_entity_poly.entity_id
_entity_poly.type
_entity_poly.pdbx_seq_one_letter_code
_entity_poly.pdbx_strand_id
1 'polypeptide(L)'
;MLRHPAWGQTLQRHPHIHCVVPGGGLSPDHTRWISSRSNFFLPVKVLSRVFRGKFCAGLRRAFRARQLVFFGECLPLAEARTIASTLPPFARSNTETDRRGRTLQCIVLT
;
A
#
# COMPACT_ATOMS: atom_id res chain seq x y z
N MET A 1 16.36 23.13 -6.26
CA MET A 1 15.01 23.03 -6.86
C MET A 1 14.48 21.61 -6.63
N LEU A 2 13.71 21.41 -5.56
CA LEU A 2 13.28 20.09 -5.07
C LEU A 2 12.08 19.57 -5.89
N ARG A 3 12.19 18.38 -6.49
CA ARG A 3 11.06 17.72 -7.17
C ARG A 3 10.33 16.82 -6.16
N HIS A 4 9.09 17.19 -5.84
CA HIS A 4 8.16 16.34 -5.08
C HIS A 4 7.83 15.06 -5.87
N PRO A 5 7.86 13.86 -5.27
CA PRO A 5 7.57 12.60 -5.94
C PRO A 5 6.05 12.36 -5.95
N ALA A 6 5.31 13.18 -6.70
CA ALA A 6 3.88 12.97 -6.92
C ALA A 6 3.54 12.43 -8.32
N TRP A 7 4.54 12.24 -9.19
CA TRP A 7 4.32 12.05 -10.62
C TRP A 7 5.25 10.96 -11.22
N GLY A 8 4.65 9.99 -11.91
CA GLY A 8 5.35 9.12 -12.87
C GLY A 8 5.47 9.80 -14.24
N GLN A 9 6.35 9.30 -15.12
CA GLN A 9 6.64 9.88 -16.45
C GLN A 9 5.42 10.03 -17.37
N THR A 10 4.30 9.35 -17.10
CA THR A 10 3.08 9.35 -17.91
C THR A 10 1.99 10.31 -17.39
N LEU A 11 2.28 11.16 -16.39
CA LEU A 11 1.31 12.08 -15.75
C LEU A 11 0.04 11.40 -15.18
N GLN A 12 0.03 10.07 -15.10
CA GLN A 12 -1.05 9.33 -14.47
C GLN A 12 -0.95 9.45 -12.96
N ARG A 13 -2.11 9.65 -12.30
CA ARG A 13 -2.20 9.65 -10.84
C ARG A 13 -1.80 8.27 -10.33
N HIS A 14 -0.68 8.21 -9.63
CA HIS A 14 -0.13 6.98 -9.07
C HIS A 14 0.25 7.19 -7.60
N PRO A 15 -0.76 7.36 -6.71
CA PRO A 15 -0.50 7.58 -5.30
C PRO A 15 0.21 6.36 -4.73
N HIS A 16 1.43 6.56 -4.22
CA HIS A 16 2.23 5.54 -3.57
C HIS A 16 2.86 6.11 -2.30
N ILE A 17 3.06 5.27 -1.31
CA ILE A 17 3.68 5.64 -0.04
C ILE A 17 5.07 5.00 0.00
N HIS A 18 6.09 5.81 0.28
CA HIS A 18 7.44 5.32 0.58
C HIS A 18 7.57 5.14 2.09
N CYS A 19 7.93 3.93 2.53
CA CYS A 19 8.19 3.65 3.93
C CYS A 19 9.65 3.20 4.09
N VAL A 20 10.38 3.85 4.99
CA VAL A 20 11.71 3.38 5.42
C VAL A 20 11.52 2.42 6.58
N VAL A 21 12.13 1.24 6.47
CA VAL A 21 12.04 0.20 7.49
C VAL A 21 13.48 -0.15 7.91
N PRO A 22 13.82 -0.10 9.21
CA PRO A 22 15.18 -0.37 9.64
C PRO A 22 15.53 -1.83 9.36
N GLY A 23 16.75 -2.15 8.93
CA GLY A 23 17.15 -3.51 8.55
C GLY A 23 17.32 -4.48 9.73
N GLY A 24 16.41 -4.48 10.70
CA GLY A 24 16.42 -5.29 11.92
C GLY A 24 15.37 -4.83 12.93
N GLY A 25 15.41 -5.38 14.13
CA GLY A 25 14.55 -4.95 15.24
C GLY A 25 15.16 -5.26 16.60
N LEU A 26 14.58 -4.74 17.67
CA LEU A 26 15.00 -5.09 19.03
C LEU A 26 14.69 -6.56 19.33
N SER A 27 15.51 -7.17 20.18
CA SER A 27 15.23 -8.48 20.76
C SER A 27 13.94 -8.44 21.59
N PRO A 28 13.25 -9.59 21.82
CA PRO A 28 12.00 -9.60 22.58
C PRO A 28 12.09 -9.02 24.00
N ASP A 29 13.26 -9.12 24.61
CA ASP A 29 13.60 -8.53 25.93
C ASP A 29 14.10 -7.07 25.83
N HIS A 30 14.15 -6.51 24.62
CA HIS A 30 14.57 -5.13 24.30
C HIS A 30 16.02 -4.79 24.66
N THR A 31 16.87 -5.77 24.95
CA THR A 31 18.25 -5.54 25.41
C THR A 31 19.26 -5.36 24.28
N ARG A 32 18.98 -5.84 23.06
CA ARG A 32 19.91 -5.79 21.93
C ARG A 32 19.22 -5.69 20.57
N TRP A 33 19.95 -5.22 19.56
CA TRP A 33 19.49 -5.20 18.17
C TRP A 33 19.69 -6.58 17.49
N ILE A 34 18.70 -7.00 16.71
CA ILE A 34 18.73 -8.19 15.85
C ILE A 34 18.65 -7.72 14.40
N SER A 35 19.77 -7.80 13.68
CA SER A 35 19.83 -7.45 12.27
C SER A 35 19.05 -8.44 11.41
N SER A 36 18.40 -7.92 10.37
CA SER A 36 17.78 -8.72 9.32
C SER A 36 18.81 -9.35 8.39
N ARG A 37 18.37 -10.33 7.61
CA ARG A 37 19.23 -10.94 6.57
C ARG A 37 19.44 -9.93 5.44
N SER A 38 20.70 -9.77 5.02
CA SER A 38 21.13 -8.81 3.98
C SER A 38 20.36 -8.94 2.66
N ASN A 39 19.90 -10.16 2.33
CA ASN A 39 19.34 -10.47 1.01
C ASN A 39 17.80 -10.57 1.01
N PHE A 40 17.16 -10.48 2.18
CA PHE A 40 15.71 -10.63 2.27
C PHE A 40 15.21 -10.10 3.61
N PHE A 41 14.75 -8.85 3.60
CA PHE A 41 14.21 -8.24 4.81
C PHE A 41 12.70 -8.45 4.93
N LEU A 42 11.94 -8.30 3.83
CA LEU A 42 10.48 -8.32 3.87
C LEU A 42 9.85 -9.06 2.68
N PRO A 43 8.86 -9.95 2.91
CA PRO A 43 8.13 -10.63 1.86
C PRO A 43 7.13 -9.68 1.19
N VAL A 44 7.60 -8.91 0.21
CA VAL A 44 6.83 -7.84 -0.47
C VAL A 44 5.44 -8.32 -0.90
N LYS A 45 5.32 -9.49 -1.53
CA LYS A 45 4.03 -10.04 -1.96
C LYS A 45 3.03 -10.22 -0.82
N VAL A 46 3.50 -10.70 0.33
CA VAL A 46 2.66 -10.89 1.52
C VAL A 46 2.27 -9.55 2.10
N LEU A 47 3.22 -8.61 2.23
CA LEU A 47 2.94 -7.28 2.72
C LEU A 47 1.98 -6.51 1.82
N SER A 48 2.12 -6.58 0.51
CA SER A 48 1.21 -5.92 -0.44
C SER A 48 -0.22 -6.44 -0.29
N ARG A 49 -0.39 -7.76 -0.12
CA ARG A 49 -1.73 -8.35 0.14
C ARG A 49 -2.31 -7.88 1.48
N VAL A 50 -1.51 -7.87 2.54
CA VAL A 50 -1.96 -7.41 3.88
C VAL A 50 -2.31 -5.93 3.86
N PHE A 51 -1.45 -5.10 3.27
CA PHE A 51 -1.67 -3.67 3.14
C PHE A 51 -2.94 -3.37 2.35
N ARG A 52 -3.09 -3.95 1.15
CA ARG A 52 -4.29 -3.79 0.33
C ARG A 52 -5.56 -4.13 1.10
N GLY A 53 -5.55 -5.24 1.84
CA GLY A 53 -6.65 -5.65 2.70
C GLY A 53 -6.98 -4.62 3.79
N LYS A 54 -5.96 -4.19 4.56
CA LYS A 54 -6.12 -3.18 5.63
C LYS A 54 -6.59 -1.83 5.09
N PHE A 55 -6.03 -1.39 3.97
CA PHE A 55 -6.38 -0.14 3.31
C PHE A 55 -7.83 -0.15 2.85
N CYS A 56 -8.27 -1.19 2.12
CA CYS A 56 -9.66 -1.32 1.67
C CYS A 56 -10.64 -1.42 2.85
N ALA A 57 -10.27 -2.13 3.93
CA ALA A 57 -11.09 -2.19 5.15
C ALA A 57 -11.21 -0.81 5.83
N GLY A 58 -10.11 -0.04 5.87
CA GLY A 58 -10.09 1.34 6.34
C GLY A 58 -11.00 2.25 5.52
N LEU A 59 -10.89 2.20 4.18
CA LEU A 59 -11.75 2.98 3.28
C LEU A 59 -13.24 2.67 3.50
N ARG A 60 -13.61 1.39 3.63
CA ARG A 60 -15.00 1.00 3.93
C ARG A 60 -15.49 1.59 5.25
N ARG A 61 -14.65 1.56 6.29
CA ARG A 61 -15.01 2.12 7.60
C ARG A 61 -15.19 3.63 7.51
N ALA A 62 -14.26 4.34 6.88
CA ALA A 62 -14.32 5.79 6.69
C ALA A 62 -15.55 6.20 5.86
N PHE A 63 -15.88 5.44 4.80
CA PHE A 63 -17.09 5.68 4.00
C PHE A 63 -18.36 5.55 4.85
N ARG A 64 -18.51 4.46 5.60
CA ARG A 64 -19.67 4.26 6.49
C ARG A 64 -19.78 5.33 7.58
N ALA A 65 -18.63 5.81 8.07
CA ALA A 65 -18.58 6.90 9.04
C ALA A 65 -18.77 8.28 8.43
N ARG A 66 -19.04 8.40 7.12
CA ARG A 66 -19.17 9.68 6.38
C ARG A 66 -17.93 10.58 6.50
N GLN A 67 -16.74 9.98 6.65
CA GLN A 67 -15.47 10.68 6.78
C GLN A 67 -14.74 10.89 5.44
N LEU A 68 -15.29 10.36 4.34
CA LEU A 68 -14.74 10.54 3.00
C LEU A 68 -15.51 11.63 2.27
N VAL A 69 -14.77 12.54 1.65
CA VAL A 69 -15.31 13.55 0.73
C VAL A 69 -14.75 13.26 -0.66
N PHE A 70 -15.63 13.27 -1.65
CA PHE A 70 -15.31 12.98 -3.04
C PHE A 70 -15.45 14.24 -3.89
N PHE A 71 -14.56 14.39 -4.88
CA PHE A 71 -14.50 15.57 -5.74
C PHE A 71 -14.20 15.17 -7.19
N GLY A 72 -14.66 15.99 -8.14
CA GLY A 72 -14.42 15.79 -9.58
C GLY A 72 -14.87 14.42 -10.07
N GLU A 73 -14.04 13.74 -10.84
CA GLU A 73 -14.29 12.39 -11.39
C GLU A 73 -14.58 11.32 -10.33
N CYS A 74 -14.24 11.57 -9.05
CA CYS A 74 -14.52 10.65 -7.96
C CYS A 74 -15.91 10.85 -7.35
N LEU A 75 -16.69 11.85 -7.75
CA LEU A 75 -18.04 12.11 -7.23
C LEU A 75 -18.95 10.86 -7.22
N PRO A 76 -18.97 10.00 -8.26
CA PRO A 76 -19.79 8.79 -8.25
C PRO A 76 -19.45 7.82 -7.11
N LEU A 77 -18.24 7.85 -6.55
CA LEU A 77 -17.83 7.02 -5.42
C LEU A 77 -18.52 7.40 -4.10
N ALA A 78 -19.21 8.53 -4.04
CA ALA A 78 -20.07 8.88 -2.90
C ALA A 78 -21.29 7.95 -2.77
N GLU A 79 -21.67 7.25 -3.84
CA GLU A 79 -22.76 6.29 -3.83
C GLU A 79 -22.33 4.93 -3.27
N ALA A 80 -23.14 4.37 -2.37
CA ALA A 80 -22.84 3.12 -1.69
C ALA A 80 -22.63 1.94 -2.65
N ARG A 81 -23.36 1.91 -3.77
CA ARG A 81 -23.22 0.86 -4.79
C ARG A 81 -21.88 0.97 -5.51
N THR A 82 -21.52 2.18 -5.94
CA THR A 82 -20.31 2.46 -6.73
C THR A 82 -19.04 2.22 -5.92
N ILE A 83 -19.01 2.62 -4.64
CA ILE A 83 -17.86 2.31 -3.79
C ILE A 83 -17.76 0.81 -3.46
N ALA A 84 -18.89 0.12 -3.32
CA ALA A 84 -18.92 -1.31 -3.05
C ALA A 84 -18.42 -2.14 -4.24
N SER A 85 -18.72 -1.74 -5.48
CA SER A 85 -18.21 -2.40 -6.68
C SER A 85 -16.73 -2.10 -6.95
N THR A 86 -16.25 -0.92 -6.55
CA THR A 86 -14.85 -0.49 -6.77
C THR A 86 -13.87 -1.15 -5.79
N LEU A 87 -14.28 -1.35 -4.53
CA LEU A 87 -13.41 -1.97 -3.53
C LEU A 87 -13.47 -3.50 -3.62
N PRO A 88 -12.33 -4.21 -3.78
CA PRO A 88 -12.33 -5.66 -3.91
C PRO A 88 -13.00 -6.29 -2.67
N PRO A 89 -13.89 -7.28 -2.82
CA PRO A 89 -14.54 -7.93 -1.70
C PRO A 89 -13.50 -8.41 -0.69
N PHE A 90 -13.88 -8.44 0.60
CA PHE A 90 -13.01 -8.98 1.64
C PHE A 90 -12.55 -10.37 1.18
N ALA A 91 -11.25 -10.50 0.90
CA ALA A 91 -10.61 -11.67 0.27
C ALA A 91 -10.87 -11.89 -1.24
N ARG A 92 -10.12 -11.19 -2.10
CA ARG A 92 -9.58 -11.80 -3.33
C ARG A 92 -8.11 -11.44 -3.48
N SER A 93 -7.25 -12.46 -3.56
CA SER A 93 -5.89 -12.32 -4.09
C SER A 93 -5.97 -12.12 -5.58
N ASN A 94 -5.50 -10.99 -6.08
CA ASN A 94 -5.03 -10.92 -7.46
C ASN A 94 -3.56 -11.31 -7.44
N THR A 95 -3.23 -12.40 -8.11
CA THR A 95 -1.86 -12.82 -8.40
C THR A 95 -1.41 -12.18 -9.70
N GLU A 96 -0.37 -11.35 -9.66
CA GLU A 96 0.36 -10.90 -10.84
C GLU A 96 1.86 -11.11 -10.60
N THR A 97 2.56 -11.58 -11.64
CA THR A 97 3.95 -12.04 -11.58
C THR A 97 4.83 -11.12 -12.42
N ASP A 98 5.87 -10.53 -11.82
CA ASP A 98 6.95 -9.81 -12.53
C ASP A 98 8.20 -10.71 -12.68
N ARG A 99 8.90 -10.55 -13.81
CA ARG A 99 9.93 -11.41 -14.42
C ARG A 99 11.40 -11.03 -14.12
N ARG A 100 11.75 -10.00 -13.34
CA ARG A 100 13.14 -9.44 -13.45
C ARG A 100 14.01 -9.25 -12.21
N GLY A 101 13.74 -9.92 -11.10
CA GLY A 101 14.78 -10.41 -10.18
C GLY A 101 15.86 -9.43 -9.68
N ARG A 102 15.57 -8.12 -9.54
CA ARG A 102 16.48 -7.16 -8.89
C ARG A 102 15.67 -6.23 -7.99
N THR A 103 16.05 -6.16 -6.70
CA THR A 103 15.26 -5.48 -5.68
C THR A 103 16.09 -4.40 -4.99
N LEU A 104 15.90 -3.14 -5.40
CA LEU A 104 15.90 -2.02 -4.47
C LEU A 104 14.45 -1.96 -3.93
N GLN A 105 14.24 -2.25 -2.65
CA GLN A 105 12.89 -2.33 -2.06
C GLN A 105 12.30 -0.93 -1.84
N CYS A 106 11.95 -0.23 -2.91
CA CYS A 106 10.84 0.71 -2.85
C CYS A 106 9.57 -0.16 -2.80
N ILE A 107 8.92 -0.20 -1.64
CA ILE A 107 7.64 -0.90 -1.49
C ILE A 107 6.58 -0.07 -2.23
N VAL A 108 6.42 -0.32 -3.53
CA VAL A 108 5.36 0.28 -4.34
C VAL A 108 4.05 -0.43 -3.99
N LEU A 109 3.32 0.14 -3.02
CA LEU A 109 1.96 -0.25 -2.69
C LEU A 109 1.02 0.63 -3.50
N THR A 110 0.66 0.14 -4.67
CA THR A 110 -0.35 0.73 -5.55
C THR A 110 -1.71 0.11 -5.31
#